data_AF-W4UMX2-F1
#
_entry.id   AF-W4UMX2-F1
#
_cell.length_a   1.000
_cell.length_b   1.000
_cell.length_c   1.000
_cell.angle_alpha   90.00
_cell.angle_beta   90.00
_cell.angle_gamma   90.00
#
_symmetry.space_group_name_H-M   'P 1'
#
loop_
_entity.id
_entity.type
_entity.pdbx_description
1 polymer ?
#
loop_
_entity_poly.entity_id
_entity_poly.type
_entity_poly.pdbx_seq_one_letter_code
_entity_poly.pdbx_strand_id
1 'polypeptide(L)'
;MEAEIELVNFRVQYPGTVATPSSFLSPLYWKGTLANLMELISSLDYSELVTDESGKRLSFAGIVSAFEKLFNVSISKPYDLRADLARRKKNLSVLLPKLKENYEKNIVNCGIESK
;
A
#
# COMPACT_ATOMS: atom_id res chain seq x y z
N MET A 1 -19.44 29.37 -15.62
CA MET A 1 -20.11 30.06 -14.50
C MET A 1 -21.31 29.25 -14.00
N GLU A 2 -22.21 28.79 -14.89
CA GLU A 2 -23.40 28.00 -14.51
C GLU A 2 -23.06 26.64 -13.86
N ALA A 3 -22.09 25.89 -14.38
CA ALA A 3 -21.70 24.59 -13.83
C ALA A 3 -21.14 24.66 -12.38
N GLU A 4 -20.48 25.76 -12.02
CA GLU A 4 -19.96 25.96 -10.66
C GLU A 4 -21.10 26.31 -9.69
N ILE A 5 -22.08 27.09 -10.14
CA ILE A 5 -23.29 27.44 -9.38
C ILE A 5 -24.15 26.19 -9.15
N GLU A 6 -24.29 25.36 -10.17
CA GLU A 6 -25.06 24.11 -10.11
C GLU A 6 -24.43 23.11 -9.13
N LEU A 7 -23.09 23.01 -9.15
CA LEU A 7 -22.35 22.16 -8.21
C LEU A 7 -22.50 22.67 -6.76
N VAL A 8 -22.45 23.98 -6.53
CA VAL A 8 -22.63 24.57 -5.19
C VAL A 8 -24.05 24.30 -4.67
N ASN A 9 -25.07 24.49 -5.50
CA ASN A 9 -26.47 24.23 -5.13
C ASN A 9 -26.71 22.74 -4.81
N PHE A 10 -26.06 21.82 -5.53
CA PHE A 10 -26.11 20.39 -5.23
C PHE A 10 -25.54 20.07 -3.84
N ARG A 11 -24.42 20.71 -3.44
CA ARG A 11 -23.80 20.52 -2.12
C ARG A 11 -24.67 21.03 -0.97
N VAL A 12 -25.44 22.11 -1.21
CA VAL A 12 -26.37 22.68 -0.24
C VAL A 12 -27.62 21.82 -0.08
N GLN A 13 -28.15 21.25 -1.16
CA GLN A 13 -29.34 20.39 -1.11
C GLN A 13 -29.07 19.00 -0.48
N TYR A 14 -27.84 18.50 -0.57
CA TYR A 14 -27.49 17.17 -0.08
C TYR A 14 -26.23 17.20 0.81
N PRO A 15 -26.31 17.78 2.03
CA PRO A 15 -25.15 17.96 2.92
C PRO A 15 -24.46 16.64 3.34
N GLY A 16 -25.13 15.49 3.19
CA GLY A 16 -24.55 14.16 3.45
C GLY A 16 -23.81 13.51 2.27
N THR A 17 -23.82 14.10 1.07
CA THR A 17 -23.21 13.49 -0.14
C THR A 17 -21.79 13.97 -0.44
N VAL A 18 -21.33 15.03 0.23
CA VAL A 18 -19.93 15.46 0.19
C VAL A 18 -19.27 15.08 1.50
N ALA A 19 -19.08 13.79 1.72
CA ALA A 19 -17.98 13.38 2.55
C ALA A 19 -16.72 13.85 1.81
N THR A 20 -16.16 15.00 2.18
CA THR A 20 -14.73 15.22 1.96
C THR A 20 -14.06 13.98 2.53
N PRO A 21 -13.37 13.15 1.72
CA PRO A 21 -12.65 12.03 2.29
C PRO A 21 -11.69 12.67 3.25
N SER A 22 -11.96 12.53 4.55
CA SER A 22 -11.05 12.97 5.58
C SER A 22 -9.72 12.36 5.18
N SER A 23 -8.73 13.20 4.91
CA SER A 23 -7.37 12.76 4.62
C SER A 23 -6.83 12.12 5.89
N PHE A 24 -7.26 10.90 6.18
CA PHE A 24 -6.69 10.07 7.21
C PHE A 24 -5.29 9.77 6.73
N LEU A 25 -4.35 10.62 7.14
CA LEU A 25 -2.94 10.32 7.07
C LEU A 25 -2.72 9.13 8.01
N SER A 26 -2.17 8.06 7.46
CA SER A 26 -1.85 6.90 8.26
C SER A 26 -0.83 7.29 9.35
N PRO A 27 -0.91 6.75 10.57
CA PRO A 27 0.15 6.97 11.56
C PRO A 27 1.44 6.19 11.22
N LEU A 28 1.41 5.34 10.19
CA LEU A 28 2.54 4.51 9.80
C LEU A 28 3.44 5.24 8.79
N TYR A 29 4.74 5.06 8.96
CA TYR A 29 5.77 5.63 8.09
C TYR A 29 6.73 4.53 7.66
N TRP A 30 7.01 4.49 6.36
CA TRP A 30 8.00 3.57 5.82
C TRP A 30 9.43 4.04 6.11
N LYS A 31 10.21 3.24 6.85
CA LYS A 31 11.63 3.52 7.16
C LYS A 31 12.62 2.77 6.26
N GLY A 32 12.13 1.97 5.30
CA GLY A 32 12.96 1.28 4.33
C GLY A 32 13.23 2.13 3.08
N THR A 33 13.96 1.56 2.11
CA THR A 33 14.12 2.18 0.79
C THR A 33 12.85 1.99 -0.05
N LEU A 34 12.67 2.81 -1.09
CA LEU A 34 11.58 2.63 -2.05
C LEU A 34 11.67 1.27 -2.77
N ALA A 35 12.89 0.80 -3.05
CA ALA A 35 13.10 -0.53 -3.62
C ALA A 35 12.59 -1.65 -2.71
N ASN A 36 12.84 -1.56 -1.39
CA ASN A 36 12.34 -2.53 -0.43
C ASN A 36 10.80 -2.51 -0.38
N LEU A 37 10.21 -1.31 -0.43
CA LEU A 37 8.75 -1.17 -0.47
C LEU A 37 8.15 -1.81 -1.73
N MET A 38 8.76 -1.54 -2.88
CA MET A 38 8.34 -2.11 -4.17
C MET A 38 8.54 -3.62 -4.23
N GLU A 39 9.56 -4.16 -3.56
CA GLU A 39 9.77 -5.60 -3.40
C GLU A 39 8.59 -6.24 -2.63
N LEU A 40 8.18 -5.63 -1.51
CA LEU A 40 7.02 -6.08 -0.73
C LEU A 40 5.71 -6.00 -1.54
N ILE A 41 5.45 -4.85 -2.17
CA ILE A 41 4.23 -4.63 -2.97
C ILE A 41 4.16 -5.63 -4.13
N SER A 42 5.26 -5.81 -4.86
CA SER A 42 5.30 -6.75 -6.00
C SER A 42 5.07 -8.19 -5.55
N SER A 43 5.61 -8.56 -4.39
CA SER A 43 5.45 -9.91 -3.83
C SER A 43 4.01 -10.20 -3.44
N LEU A 44 3.30 -9.21 -2.87
CA LEU A 44 1.87 -9.32 -2.56
C LEU A 44 1.01 -9.39 -3.82
N ASP A 45 1.35 -8.64 -4.87
CA ASP A 45 0.66 -8.76 -6.15
C ASP A 45 0.87 -10.15 -6.78
N TYR A 46 2.10 -10.69 -6.74
CA TYR A 46 2.38 -12.03 -7.25
C TYR A 46 1.77 -13.16 -6.43
N SER A 47 1.54 -12.96 -5.13
CA SER A 47 0.96 -14.01 -4.27
C SER A 47 -0.54 -14.21 -4.48
N GLU A 48 -1.21 -13.23 -5.07
CA GLU A 48 -2.66 -13.23 -5.32
C GLU A 48 -3.51 -13.36 -4.04
N LEU A 49 -2.91 -13.10 -2.87
CA LEU A 49 -3.58 -13.17 -1.57
C LEU A 49 -4.36 -11.90 -1.21
N VAL A 50 -4.25 -10.84 -2.01
CA VAL A 50 -4.86 -9.53 -1.72
C VAL A 50 -6.07 -9.30 -2.62
N THR A 51 -7.22 -9.11 -2.00
CA THR A 51 -8.50 -8.83 -2.66
C THR A 51 -9.13 -7.54 -2.16
N ASP A 52 -10.03 -6.97 -2.95
CA ASP A 52 -10.94 -5.91 -2.51
C ASP A 52 -12.06 -6.45 -1.60
N GLU A 53 -12.96 -5.57 -1.17
CA GLU A 53 -14.11 -5.90 -0.31
C GLU A 53 -15.09 -6.89 -0.96
N SER A 54 -15.07 -7.01 -2.28
CA SER A 54 -15.89 -7.96 -3.03
C SER A 54 -15.18 -9.30 -3.23
N GLY A 55 -13.98 -9.47 -2.69
CA GLY A 55 -13.16 -10.66 -2.86
C GLY A 55 -12.47 -10.74 -4.22
N LYS A 56 -12.46 -9.67 -5.02
CA LYS A 56 -11.81 -9.63 -6.32
C LYS A 56 -10.37 -9.18 -6.19
N ARG A 57 -9.48 -9.74 -7.02
CA ARG A 57 -8.07 -9.32 -7.10
C ARG A 57 -7.96 -7.83 -7.44
N LEU A 58 -7.15 -7.12 -6.66
CA LEU A 58 -6.76 -5.74 -6.97
C LEU A 58 -5.78 -5.68 -8.14
N SER A 59 -5.86 -4.62 -8.94
CA SER A 59 -4.79 -4.32 -9.89
C SER A 59 -3.51 -3.96 -9.15
N PHE A 60 -2.35 -4.17 -9.77
CA PHE A 60 -1.07 -3.74 -9.21
C PHE A 60 -1.06 -2.27 -8.82
N ALA A 61 -1.62 -1.39 -9.66
CA ALA A 61 -1.76 0.03 -9.35
C ALA A 61 -2.64 0.29 -8.12
N GLY A 62 -3.71 -0.50 -7.94
CA GLY A 62 -4.56 -0.43 -6.74
C GLY A 62 -3.80 -0.79 -5.46
N ILE A 63 -2.97 -1.84 -5.49
CA ILE A 63 -2.12 -2.23 -4.36
C ILE A 63 -1.09 -1.12 -4.08
N VAL A 64 -0.46 -0.55 -5.11
CA VAL A 64 0.47 0.59 -4.97
C VAL A 64 -0.21 1.77 -4.28
N SER A 65 -1.39 2.20 -4.75
CA SER A 65 -2.14 3.31 -4.14
C SER A 65 -2.53 3.04 -2.69
N ALA A 66 -2.83 1.79 -2.33
CA ALA A 66 -3.11 1.42 -0.95
C ALA A 66 -1.86 1.59 -0.07
N PHE A 67 -0.69 1.18 -0.55
CA PHE A 67 0.58 1.35 0.16
C PHE A 67 1.05 2.80 0.26
N GLU A 68 0.81 3.62 -0.78
CA GLU A 68 1.06 5.06 -0.74
C GLU A 68 0.28 5.73 0.40
N LYS A 69 -1.02 5.40 0.53
CA LYS A 69 -1.88 5.87 1.62
C LYS A 69 -1.44 5.30 2.97
N LEU A 70 -1.09 4.02 3.02
CA LEU A 70 -0.69 3.34 4.26
C LEU A 70 0.58 3.94 4.86
N PHE A 71 1.54 4.38 4.04
CA PHE A 71 2.84 4.85 4.51
C PHE A 71 3.09 6.33 4.29
N ASN A 72 2.10 7.08 3.80
CA ASN A 72 2.20 8.49 3.42
C ASN A 72 3.40 8.75 2.49
N VAL A 73 3.58 7.90 1.48
CA VAL A 73 4.69 7.96 0.52
C VAL A 73 4.13 8.11 -0.90
N SER A 74 4.86 8.77 -1.79
CA SER A 74 4.54 8.78 -3.22
C SER A 74 5.50 7.88 -4.00
N ILE A 75 4.93 7.03 -4.85
CA ILE A 75 5.63 6.04 -5.67
C ILE A 75 5.46 6.44 -7.14
N SER A 76 6.40 7.23 -7.63
CA SER A 76 6.43 7.62 -9.04
C SER A 76 6.85 6.45 -9.93
N LYS A 77 6.10 6.22 -11.02
CA LYS A 77 6.39 5.19 -12.05
C LYS A 77 6.55 3.77 -11.46
N PRO A 78 5.53 3.23 -10.77
CA PRO A 78 5.63 1.96 -10.05
C PRO A 78 5.97 0.76 -10.95
N TYR A 79 5.56 0.78 -12.23
CA TYR A 79 5.88 -0.28 -13.19
C TYR A 79 7.38 -0.26 -13.58
N ASP A 80 7.98 0.91 -13.75
CA ASP A 80 9.41 1.04 -14.05
C ASP A 80 10.24 0.54 -12.87
N LEU A 81 9.85 0.91 -11.64
CA LEU A 81 10.50 0.44 -10.41
C LEU A 81 10.39 -1.10 -10.28
N ARG A 82 9.24 -1.68 -10.59
CA ARG A 82 9.07 -3.14 -10.62
C ARG A 82 9.97 -3.79 -11.66
N ALA A 83 10.07 -3.18 -12.84
CA ALA A 83 10.94 -3.68 -13.90
C ALA A 83 12.43 -3.56 -13.53
N ASP A 84 12.84 -2.49 -12.85
CA ASP A 84 14.18 -2.33 -12.28
C ASP A 84 14.51 -3.40 -11.26
N LEU A 85 13.56 -3.76 -10.38
CA LEU A 85 13.72 -4.88 -9.44
C LEU A 85 13.95 -6.19 -10.20
N ALA A 86 13.12 -6.48 -11.21
CA ALA A 86 13.21 -7.71 -12.00
C ALA A 86 14.53 -7.84 -12.78
N ARG A 87 15.15 -6.71 -13.16
CA ARG A 87 16.44 -6.69 -13.89
C ARG A 87 17.67 -6.97 -13.01
N ARG A 88 17.53 -7.05 -11.69
CA ARG A 88 18.68 -7.26 -10.79
C ARG A 88 19.30 -8.65 -11.02
N LYS A 89 20.57 -8.66 -11.44
CA LYS A 89 21.34 -9.92 -11.66
C LYS A 89 21.84 -10.56 -10.36
N LYS A 90 22.00 -9.76 -9.30
CA LYS A 90 22.46 -10.18 -7.97
C LYS A 90 21.48 -9.65 -6.93
N ASN A 91 21.23 -10.41 -5.86
CA ASN A 91 20.30 -10.05 -4.77
C ASN A 91 18.88 -9.76 -5.28
N LEU A 92 18.21 -10.80 -5.79
CA LEU A 92 16.83 -10.73 -6.30
C LEU A 92 15.85 -10.17 -5.28
N SER A 93 16.15 -10.35 -4.00
CA SER A 93 15.30 -9.96 -2.88
C SER A 93 16.19 -9.65 -1.68
N VAL A 94 15.99 -8.50 -1.05
CA VAL A 94 16.75 -8.04 0.11
C VAL A 94 15.82 -7.92 1.33
N LEU A 95 14.61 -7.39 1.13
CA LEU A 95 13.66 -7.22 2.21
C LEU A 95 13.00 -8.55 2.62
N LEU A 96 12.55 -9.37 1.67
CA LEU A 96 11.74 -10.55 2.02
C LEU A 96 12.49 -11.58 2.87
N PRO A 97 13.78 -11.92 2.61
CA PRO A 97 14.53 -12.83 3.47
C PRO A 97 14.66 -12.28 4.88
N LYS A 98 14.88 -10.97 5.01
CA LYS A 98 14.95 -10.30 6.32
C LYS A 98 13.61 -10.33 7.05
N LEU A 99 12.49 -10.13 6.36
CA LEU A 99 11.16 -10.24 6.95
C LEU A 99 10.86 -11.68 7.41
N LYS A 100 11.21 -12.66 6.57
CA LYS A 100 11.09 -14.09 6.91
C LYS A 100 11.90 -14.43 8.17
N GLU A 101 13.18 -14.09 8.18
CA GLU A 101 14.07 -14.35 9.33
C GLU A 101 13.56 -13.68 10.61
N ASN A 102 13.12 -12.42 10.51
CA ASN A 102 12.53 -11.71 11.64
C ASN A 102 11.26 -12.41 12.15
N TYR A 103 10.36 -12.84 11.25
CA TYR A 103 9.15 -13.56 11.65
C TYR A 103 9.50 -14.88 12.35
N GLU A 104 10.36 -15.70 11.75
CA GLU A 104 10.76 -17.01 12.28
C GLU A 104 11.45 -16.89 13.65
N LYS A 105 12.31 -15.89 13.83
CA LYS A 105 12.97 -15.65 15.14
C LYS A 105 12.01 -15.21 16.23
N ASN A 106 11.04 -14.35 15.90
CA ASN A 106 10.15 -13.78 16.91
C ASN A 106 8.99 -14.71 17.24
N ILE A 107 8.45 -15.45 16.26
CA ILE A 107 7.29 -16.33 16.48
C ILE A 107 7.60 -17.48 17.44
N VAL A 108 8.83 -17.99 17.44
CA VAL A 108 9.27 -19.04 18.37
C VAL A 108 9.28 -18.53 19.83
N ASN A 109 9.49 -17.23 20.03
CA ASN A 109 9.49 -16.60 21.35
C ASN A 109 8.12 -16.04 21.76
N CYS A 110 7.17 -15.93 20.81
CA CYS A 110 5.80 -15.50 21.09
C CYS A 110 5.09 -16.54 21.98
N GLY A 111 4.86 -16.17 23.25
CA GLY A 111 4.11 -16.99 24.23
C GLY A 111 4.95 -17.62 25.34
N ILE A 112 6.28 -17.44 25.35
CA ILE A 112 7.16 -17.99 26.39
C ILE A 112 7.32 -17.03 27.59
N GLU A 113 7.08 -15.73 27.41
CA GLU A 113 7.19 -14.70 28.48
C GLU A 113 5.98 -14.64 29.43
N SER A 114 5.08 -15.62 29.39
CA SER A 114 3.93 -15.72 30.32
C SER A 114 4.13 -16.86 31.33
N LYS A 115 5.13 -16.74 32.21
CA LYS A 115 5.23 -17.51 33.46
C LYS A 115 5.88 -16.69 34.56
#